data_AF-A0A9E5B237-F1
#
_entry.id   AF-A0A9E5B237-F1
#
_cell.length_a   1.000
_cell.length_b   1.000
_cell.length_c   1.000
_cell.angle_alpha   90.00
_cell.angle_beta   90.00
_cell.angle_gamma   90.00
#
_symmetry.space_group_name_H-M   'P 1'
#
loop_
_entity.id
_entity.type
_entity.pdbx_description
1 polymer ?
#
loop_
_entity_poly.entity_id
_entity_poly.type
_entity_poly.pdbx_seq_one_letter_code
_entity_poly.pdbx_strand_id
1 'polypeptide(L)'
;MPVSSNKMPPLLIDCHNHLGVDLFFYLNGYHPYAQDLPAMVTEGRHCGVDRWVVFPMVANLTFDVAAMRRAKLAPGGCEAVPYAFENERMLREIYELYPDLGRLTLPFVILDPAREPTAQLRKLRELHREFPFYGLKIQATMIESDVRALLGPGRGFLELAAELDLPFLIHSSVAPEDKWSQASDILDVAAATPHVRFCLAHSCRFDRACLDRVAELPNTWFDCSAHRIHCEGVTRGLGYVAPAARRLAADYCDPTAVLRTMADTYPTKLIWGSDTPFQSYVAKIDGTFVSLRNTYAAETACLHALPEKTRQAIAHDNLLALLRLKDERLLTRT
;
A
#
# COMPACT_ATOMS: atom_id res chain seq x y z
N MET A 1 15.60 -36.72 -25.81
CA MET A 1 15.19 -36.13 -24.52
C MET A 1 14.10 -35.12 -24.81
N PRO A 2 12.93 -35.16 -24.14
CA PRO A 2 11.91 -34.16 -24.37
C PRO A 2 12.45 -32.82 -23.88
N VAL A 3 12.43 -31.82 -24.76
CA VAL A 3 12.73 -30.44 -24.41
C VAL A 3 11.69 -30.02 -23.38
N SER A 4 12.13 -29.85 -22.13
CA SER A 4 11.34 -29.23 -21.07
C SER A 4 10.68 -27.99 -21.66
N SER A 5 9.35 -27.95 -21.69
CA SER A 5 8.65 -26.72 -22.08
C SER A 5 9.18 -25.63 -21.18
N ASN A 6 9.81 -24.62 -21.80
CA ASN A 6 10.38 -23.48 -21.10
C ASN A 6 9.19 -22.67 -20.58
N LYS A 7 8.58 -23.12 -19.47
CA LYS A 7 7.57 -22.35 -18.76
C LYS A 7 8.29 -21.08 -18.31
N MET A 8 7.88 -19.96 -18.89
CA MET A 8 8.35 -18.67 -18.39
C MET A 8 8.05 -18.62 -16.89
N PRO A 9 8.99 -18.13 -16.07
CA PRO A 9 8.76 -18.01 -14.65
C PRO A 9 7.53 -17.12 -14.41
N PRO A 10 6.75 -17.40 -13.34
CA PRO A 10 5.56 -16.62 -13.01
C PRO A 10 5.84 -15.11 -12.95
N LEU A 11 4.87 -14.30 -13.39
CA LEU A 11 4.93 -12.84 -13.32
C LEU A 11 4.82 -12.41 -11.85
N LEU A 12 5.79 -11.67 -11.32
CA LEU A 12 5.75 -11.17 -9.94
C LEU A 12 5.33 -9.70 -9.90
N ILE A 13 4.28 -9.41 -9.14
CA ILE A 13 3.73 -8.07 -8.97
C ILE A 13 3.92 -7.65 -7.51
N ASP A 14 4.58 -6.51 -7.31
CA ASP A 14 4.62 -5.84 -6.02
C ASP A 14 3.39 -4.95 -5.85
N CYS A 15 2.52 -5.23 -4.88
CA CYS A 15 1.26 -4.51 -4.73
C CYS A 15 1.35 -3.19 -3.94
N HIS A 16 2.50 -2.81 -3.39
CA HIS A 16 2.59 -1.68 -2.47
C HIS A 16 3.90 -0.91 -2.62
N ASN A 17 3.88 0.19 -3.37
CA ASN A 17 5.06 1.01 -3.64
C ASN A 17 4.67 2.49 -3.68
N HIS A 18 5.59 3.35 -3.25
CA HIS A 18 5.42 4.78 -3.12
C HIS A 18 6.36 5.53 -4.06
N LEU A 19 5.82 6.47 -4.84
CA LEU A 19 6.58 7.34 -5.75
C LEU A 19 6.50 8.80 -5.34
N GLY A 20 7.54 9.56 -5.67
CA GLY A 20 7.64 10.99 -5.43
C GLY A 20 8.41 11.32 -4.16
N VAL A 21 8.01 12.40 -3.49
CA VAL A 21 8.69 12.97 -2.32
C VAL A 21 7.70 13.14 -1.18
N ASP A 22 8.10 12.73 0.02
CA ASP A 22 7.42 13.07 1.26
C ASP A 22 8.14 14.26 1.92
N LEU A 23 7.57 15.45 1.74
CA LEU A 23 8.16 16.69 2.25
C LEU A 23 8.21 16.73 3.78
N PHE A 24 7.26 16.08 4.46
CA PHE A 24 7.26 15.98 5.91
C PHE A 24 8.47 15.17 6.38
N PHE A 25 8.76 14.03 5.75
CA PHE A 25 9.94 13.22 6.10
C PHE A 25 11.23 13.97 5.80
N TYR A 26 11.32 14.62 4.64
CA TYR A 26 12.50 15.39 4.26
C TYR A 26 12.81 16.51 5.28
N LEU A 27 11.80 17.28 5.68
CA LEU A 27 11.97 18.42 6.58
C LEU A 27 12.33 18.03 8.01
N ASN A 28 12.01 16.80 8.43
CA ASN A 28 12.25 16.30 9.78
C ASN A 28 13.44 15.32 9.86
N GLY A 29 14.18 15.14 8.76
CA GLY A 29 15.34 14.24 8.71
C GLY A 29 14.96 12.76 8.86
N TYR A 30 13.74 12.40 8.46
CA TYR A 30 13.27 11.01 8.45
C TYR A 30 13.64 10.35 7.12
N HIS A 31 13.72 9.02 7.14
CA HIS A 31 14.04 8.21 5.98
C HIS A 31 13.06 7.03 5.86
N PRO A 32 12.65 6.68 4.64
CA PRO A 32 12.91 7.37 3.36
C PRO A 32 12.05 8.63 3.20
N TYR A 33 12.48 9.57 2.36
CA TYR A 33 11.70 10.76 2.01
C TYR A 33 11.41 10.88 0.52
N ALA A 34 11.97 10.01 -0.33
CA ALA A 34 11.76 10.05 -1.76
C ALA A 34 12.05 8.71 -2.43
N GLN A 35 11.40 8.47 -3.56
CA GLN A 35 11.73 7.44 -4.54
C GLN A 35 11.17 7.87 -5.90
N ASP A 36 12.00 7.80 -6.94
CA ASP A 36 11.56 8.03 -8.31
C ASP A 36 11.28 6.70 -9.03
N LEU A 37 10.55 6.77 -10.14
CA LEU A 37 10.16 5.60 -10.93
C LEU A 37 11.38 4.81 -11.45
N PRO A 38 12.43 5.42 -12.04
CA PRO A 38 13.61 4.68 -12.51
C PRO A 38 14.34 3.92 -11.40
N ALA A 39 14.54 4.50 -10.22
CA ALA A 39 15.19 3.84 -9.10
C ALA A 39 14.37 2.63 -8.62
N MET A 40 13.05 2.81 -8.44
CA MET A 40 12.14 1.74 -8.02
C MET A 40 12.18 0.56 -9.00
N VAL A 41 12.00 0.84 -10.30
CA VAL A 41 11.99 -0.22 -11.33
C VAL A 41 13.35 -0.90 -11.42
N THR A 42 14.44 -0.14 -11.40
CA THR A 42 15.80 -0.71 -11.48
C THR A 42 16.07 -1.64 -10.30
N GLU A 43 15.79 -1.21 -9.07
CA GLU A 43 15.98 -2.03 -7.87
C GLU A 43 15.08 -3.28 -7.89
N GLY A 44 13.80 -3.11 -8.20
CA GLY A 44 12.84 -4.21 -8.24
C GLY A 44 13.15 -5.24 -9.33
N ARG A 45 13.58 -4.81 -10.53
CA ARG A 45 14.00 -5.72 -11.62
C ARG A 45 15.22 -6.54 -11.22
N HIS A 46 16.20 -5.96 -10.54
CA HIS A 46 17.35 -6.72 -10.00
C HIS A 46 16.93 -7.78 -8.99
N CYS A 47 15.78 -7.60 -8.33
CA CYS A 47 15.20 -8.55 -7.38
C CYS A 47 14.17 -9.52 -8.02
N GLY A 48 13.99 -9.47 -9.34
CA GLY A 48 13.11 -10.36 -10.09
C GLY A 48 11.62 -9.97 -10.08
N VAL A 49 11.29 -8.73 -9.71
CA VAL A 49 9.91 -8.21 -9.81
C VAL A 49 9.63 -7.74 -11.23
N ASP A 50 8.42 -7.95 -11.72
CA ASP A 50 8.03 -7.62 -13.09
C ASP A 50 7.11 -6.39 -13.18
N ARG A 51 6.26 -6.18 -12.18
CA ARG A 51 5.24 -5.11 -12.16
C ARG A 51 5.09 -4.51 -10.78
N TRP A 52 4.59 -3.28 -10.71
CA TRP A 52 4.41 -2.53 -9.47
C TRP A 52 3.06 -1.82 -9.44
N VAL A 53 2.29 -2.02 -8.37
CA VAL A 53 1.26 -1.05 -7.99
C VAL A 53 1.95 0.13 -7.31
N VAL A 54 1.71 1.33 -7.80
CA VAL A 54 2.39 2.55 -7.33
C VAL A 54 1.39 3.61 -6.92
N PHE A 55 1.69 4.37 -5.89
CA PHE A 55 0.89 5.53 -5.46
C PHE A 55 1.81 6.61 -4.87
N PRO A 56 1.34 7.85 -4.70
CA PRO A 56 2.20 8.89 -4.15
C PRO A 56 2.67 8.62 -2.71
N MET A 57 3.71 9.34 -2.31
CA MET A 57 4.12 9.53 -0.92
C MET A 57 2.99 10.12 -0.05
N VAL A 58 3.12 10.00 1.28
CA VAL A 58 2.00 10.14 2.20
C VAL A 58 1.63 11.59 2.50
N ALA A 59 2.58 12.44 2.87
CA ALA A 59 2.29 13.85 3.13
C ALA A 59 1.95 14.59 1.81
N ASN A 60 0.98 15.50 1.87
CA ASN A 60 0.58 16.31 0.71
C ASN A 60 0.72 17.81 0.96
N LEU A 61 0.74 18.57 -0.14
CA LEU A 61 1.04 19.99 -0.19
C LEU A 61 -0.13 20.90 0.24
N THR A 62 -1.24 20.35 0.74
CA THR A 62 -2.26 21.18 1.43
C THR A 62 -1.87 21.53 2.85
N PHE A 63 -0.90 20.82 3.41
CA PHE A 63 -0.37 21.11 4.73
C PHE A 63 0.71 22.20 4.68
N ASP A 64 0.69 23.08 5.69
CA ASP A 64 1.64 24.18 5.86
C ASP A 64 3.08 23.67 6.04
N VAL A 65 3.98 24.12 5.16
CA VAL A 65 5.39 23.72 5.16
C VAL A 65 6.09 24.18 6.44
N ALA A 66 5.74 25.34 6.98
CA ALA A 66 6.34 25.82 8.22
C ALA A 66 5.95 24.94 9.42
N ALA A 67 4.70 24.47 9.48
CA ALA A 67 4.24 23.48 10.44
C ALA A 67 4.93 22.14 10.25
N MET A 68 5.06 21.64 9.01
CA MET A 68 5.75 20.37 8.74
C MET A 68 7.17 20.37 9.29
N ARG A 69 7.93 21.46 9.13
CA ARG A 69 9.29 21.61 9.68
C ARG A 69 9.36 21.53 11.20
N ARG A 70 8.24 21.72 11.90
CA ARG A 70 8.10 21.55 13.35
C ARG A 70 7.44 20.23 13.72
N ALA A 71 7.52 19.22 12.84
CA ALA A 71 6.86 17.92 12.96
C ALA A 71 5.34 18.01 13.21
N LYS A 72 4.65 18.95 12.55
CA LYS A 72 3.19 19.11 12.65
C LYS A 72 2.55 19.16 11.27
N LEU A 73 1.40 18.50 11.12
CA LEU A 73 0.55 18.63 9.94
C LEU A 73 -0.59 19.58 10.30
N ALA A 74 -0.60 20.74 9.65
CA ALA A 74 -1.62 21.77 9.82
C ALA A 74 -2.02 22.27 8.43
N PRO A 75 -3.29 22.65 8.19
CA PRO A 75 -3.69 23.19 6.90
C PRO A 75 -2.98 24.52 6.60
N GLY A 76 -2.87 24.87 5.31
CA GLY A 76 -2.31 26.15 4.85
C GLY A 76 -1.11 26.01 3.92
N GLY A 77 -0.96 24.86 3.26
CA GLY A 77 0.06 24.62 2.25
C GLY A 77 -0.20 25.36 0.93
N CYS A 78 0.60 25.02 -0.08
CA CYS A 78 0.52 25.66 -1.40
C CYS A 78 -0.63 25.12 -2.27
N GLU A 79 -1.15 23.93 -1.94
CA GLU A 79 -2.28 23.34 -2.65
C GLU A 79 -3.59 23.52 -1.86
N ALA A 80 -4.70 23.69 -2.57
CA ALA A 80 -6.02 23.83 -1.97
C ALA A 80 -6.78 22.50 -1.84
N VAL A 81 -6.48 21.53 -2.70
CA VAL A 81 -7.20 20.25 -2.78
C VAL A 81 -6.23 19.12 -2.41
N PRO A 82 -6.52 18.30 -1.39
CA PRO A 82 -5.64 17.22 -0.98
C PRO A 82 -5.31 16.29 -2.15
N TYR A 83 -4.03 15.99 -2.31
CA TYR A 83 -3.51 15.04 -3.30
C TYR A 83 -3.77 15.38 -4.78
N ALA A 84 -4.35 16.53 -5.10
CA ALA A 84 -4.58 16.93 -6.50
C ALA A 84 -3.25 17.02 -7.26
N PHE A 85 -2.26 17.69 -6.65
CA PHE A 85 -0.92 17.84 -7.21
C PHE A 85 -0.15 16.52 -7.21
N GLU A 86 -0.14 15.79 -6.09
CA GLU A 86 0.65 14.57 -5.93
C GLU A 86 0.22 13.48 -6.90
N ASN A 87 -1.10 13.28 -7.07
CA ASN A 87 -1.64 12.33 -8.03
C ASN A 87 -1.30 12.74 -9.46
N GLU A 88 -1.54 14.00 -9.84
CA GLU A 88 -1.23 14.47 -11.20
C GLU A 88 0.26 14.35 -11.51
N ARG A 89 1.12 14.76 -10.57
CA ARG A 89 2.58 14.72 -10.73
C ARG A 89 3.08 13.29 -10.92
N MET A 90 2.56 12.32 -10.17
CA MET A 90 2.91 10.91 -10.34
C MET A 90 2.41 10.36 -11.68
N LEU A 91 1.16 10.65 -12.06
CA LEU A 91 0.58 10.18 -13.32
C LEU A 91 1.37 10.73 -14.54
N ARG A 92 1.75 12.01 -14.52
CA ARG A 92 2.62 12.59 -15.56
C ARG A 92 4.01 11.95 -15.60
N GLU A 93 4.58 11.59 -14.44
CA GLU A 93 5.85 10.85 -14.40
C GLU A 93 5.75 9.53 -15.16
N ILE A 94 4.68 8.79 -14.90
CA ILE A 94 4.43 7.45 -15.42
C ILE A 94 4.08 7.49 -16.90
N TYR A 95 3.19 8.38 -17.31
CA TYR A 95 2.64 8.37 -18.67
C TYR A 95 3.35 9.29 -19.66
N GLU A 96 4.00 10.35 -19.19
CA GLU A 96 4.60 11.37 -20.07
C GLU A 96 6.12 11.38 -20.00
N LEU A 97 6.69 11.34 -18.79
CA LEU A 97 8.15 11.45 -18.61
C LEU A 97 8.89 10.13 -18.83
N TYR A 98 8.32 9.02 -18.37
CA TYR A 98 8.92 7.68 -18.47
C TYR A 98 7.91 6.63 -18.97
N PRO A 99 7.28 6.80 -20.15
CA PRO A 99 6.25 5.88 -20.63
C PRO A 99 6.75 4.42 -20.80
N ASP A 100 8.04 4.23 -21.04
CA ASP A 100 8.69 2.93 -21.18
C ASP A 100 8.81 2.18 -19.85
N LEU A 101 9.03 2.89 -18.73
CA LEU A 101 9.00 2.34 -17.39
C LEU A 101 7.58 2.30 -16.82
N GLY A 102 6.78 3.31 -17.13
CA GLY A 102 5.41 3.47 -16.65
C GLY A 102 4.50 2.32 -17.06
N ARG A 103 4.72 1.72 -18.24
CA ARG A 103 4.00 0.50 -18.68
C ARG A 103 4.19 -0.72 -17.77
N LEU A 104 5.19 -0.69 -16.89
CA LEU A 104 5.43 -1.72 -15.89
C LEU A 104 4.67 -1.47 -14.58
N THR A 105 3.93 -0.37 -14.50
CA THR A 105 3.24 0.05 -13.28
C THR A 105 1.72 -0.02 -13.42
N LEU A 106 1.05 -0.12 -12.28
CA LEU A 106 -0.39 -0.02 -12.11
C LEU A 106 -0.66 1.15 -11.14
N PRO A 107 -0.87 2.38 -11.65
CA PRO A 107 -1.00 3.55 -10.80
C PRO A 107 -2.28 3.50 -9.97
N PHE A 108 -2.16 3.77 -8.68
CA PHE A 108 -3.26 4.08 -7.77
C PHE A 108 -3.15 5.56 -7.39
N VAL A 109 -4.28 6.22 -7.21
CA VAL A 109 -4.33 7.61 -6.75
C VAL A 109 -4.63 7.64 -5.25
N ILE A 110 -3.92 8.48 -4.50
CA ILE A 110 -4.12 8.64 -3.05
C ILE A 110 -5.15 9.73 -2.76
N LEU A 111 -5.90 9.60 -1.67
CA LEU A 111 -6.91 10.56 -1.27
C LEU A 111 -6.99 10.74 0.25
N ASP A 112 -7.62 11.85 0.65
CA ASP A 112 -8.02 12.13 2.02
C ASP A 112 -9.54 11.86 2.14
N PRO A 113 -10.00 10.93 3.00
CA PRO A 113 -11.41 10.58 3.06
C PRO A 113 -12.30 11.65 3.71
N ALA A 114 -11.74 12.65 4.40
CA ALA A 114 -12.50 13.64 5.16
C ALA A 114 -12.40 15.08 4.62
N ARG A 115 -11.22 15.50 4.14
CA ARG A 115 -10.96 16.90 3.76
C ARG A 115 -11.31 17.14 2.29
N GLU A 116 -12.13 18.15 2.01
CA GLU A 116 -12.45 18.56 0.63
C GLU A 116 -12.87 17.41 -0.33
N PRO A 117 -13.71 16.44 0.09
CA PRO A 117 -13.99 15.25 -0.71
C PRO A 117 -14.61 15.59 -2.08
N THR A 118 -15.45 16.62 -2.16
CA THR A 118 -16.06 17.05 -3.42
C THR A 118 -15.03 17.57 -4.43
N ALA A 119 -14.04 18.35 -3.97
CA ALA A 119 -13.02 18.89 -4.85
C ALA A 119 -12.06 17.79 -5.32
N GLN A 120 -11.66 16.90 -4.41
CA GLN A 120 -10.87 15.71 -4.76
C GLN A 120 -11.59 14.84 -5.80
N LEU A 121 -12.87 14.51 -5.61
CA LEU A 121 -13.65 13.70 -6.56
C LEU A 121 -13.73 14.30 -7.97
N ARG A 122 -13.83 15.63 -8.06
CA ARG A 122 -13.80 16.34 -9.34
C ARG A 122 -12.46 16.13 -10.03
N LYS A 123 -11.36 16.39 -9.30
CA LYS A 123 -10.01 16.23 -9.83
C LYS A 123 -9.70 14.78 -10.22
N LEU A 124 -10.12 13.80 -9.42
CA LEU A 124 -9.92 12.38 -9.75
C LEU A 124 -10.65 11.97 -11.03
N ARG A 125 -11.86 12.51 -11.30
CA ARG A 125 -12.57 12.27 -12.56
C ARG A 125 -11.91 12.95 -13.74
N GLU A 126 -11.36 14.14 -13.56
CA GLU A 126 -10.55 14.81 -14.59
C GLU A 126 -9.31 13.97 -14.92
N LEU A 127 -8.56 13.56 -13.89
CA LEU A 127 -7.37 12.73 -14.04
C LEU A 127 -7.69 11.38 -14.70
N HIS A 128 -8.77 10.70 -14.32
CA HIS A 128 -9.10 9.39 -14.90
C HIS A 128 -9.45 9.46 -16.40
N ARG A 129 -9.89 10.63 -16.89
CA ARG A 129 -10.12 10.83 -18.34
C ARG A 129 -8.83 11.01 -19.12
N GLU A 130 -7.79 11.54 -18.48
CA GLU A 130 -6.48 11.83 -19.10
C GLU A 130 -5.51 10.64 -18.92
N PHE A 131 -5.48 10.05 -17.73
CA PHE A 131 -4.57 9.00 -17.31
C PHE A 131 -5.34 7.85 -16.65
N PRO A 132 -5.20 6.61 -17.14
CA PRO A 132 -5.80 5.49 -16.45
C PRO A 132 -5.14 5.27 -15.08
N PHE A 133 -5.93 4.97 -14.06
CA PHE A 133 -5.45 4.48 -12.77
C PHE A 133 -6.36 3.34 -12.30
N TYR A 134 -5.82 2.44 -11.49
CA TYR A 134 -6.38 1.10 -11.25
C TYR A 134 -6.77 0.85 -9.80
N GLY A 135 -6.70 1.87 -8.96
CA GLY A 135 -7.14 1.80 -7.57
C GLY A 135 -7.00 3.11 -6.81
N LEU A 136 -7.49 3.10 -5.59
CA LEU A 136 -7.48 4.22 -4.67
C LEU A 136 -6.64 3.88 -3.43
N LYS A 137 -5.83 4.81 -2.95
CA LYS A 137 -4.98 4.66 -1.76
C LYS A 137 -5.46 5.59 -0.64
N ILE A 138 -5.46 5.11 0.59
CA ILE A 138 -5.60 5.95 1.79
C ILE A 138 -4.49 5.61 2.77
N GLN A 139 -3.83 6.62 3.31
CA GLN A 139 -2.98 6.53 4.48
C GLN A 139 -3.58 7.50 5.51
N ALA A 140 -4.38 6.99 6.43
CA ALA A 140 -5.19 7.82 7.34
C ALA A 140 -4.43 8.21 8.63
N THR A 141 -3.50 7.38 9.09
CA THR A 141 -2.70 7.59 10.31
C THR A 141 -1.89 8.88 10.26
N MET A 142 -1.09 9.07 9.22
CA MET A 142 -0.19 10.22 9.10
C MET A 142 -0.98 11.49 8.88
N ILE A 143 -1.95 11.47 7.98
CA ILE A 143 -2.74 12.66 7.69
C ILE A 143 -3.82 12.92 8.73
N GLU A 144 -3.93 12.12 9.79
CA GLU A 144 -4.95 12.24 10.84
C GLU A 144 -6.38 12.38 10.29
N SER A 145 -6.76 11.53 9.34
CA SER A 145 -8.09 11.56 8.72
C SER A 145 -8.81 10.24 8.94
N ASP A 146 -9.93 10.26 9.67
CA ASP A 146 -10.70 9.07 10.02
C ASP A 146 -11.22 8.34 8.77
N VAL A 147 -10.84 7.07 8.61
CA VAL A 147 -11.30 6.22 7.50
C VAL A 147 -12.82 6.03 7.47
N ARG A 148 -13.51 6.12 8.62
CA ARG A 148 -14.97 6.05 8.69
C ARG A 148 -15.65 7.22 7.96
N ALA A 149 -14.93 8.29 7.65
CA ALA A 149 -15.45 9.39 6.83
C ALA A 149 -15.95 8.90 5.45
N LEU A 150 -15.45 7.76 4.96
CA LEU A 150 -15.99 7.09 3.76
C LEU A 150 -17.48 6.75 3.88
N LEU A 151 -18.01 6.49 5.08
CA LEU A 151 -19.44 6.22 5.28
C LEU A 151 -20.29 7.50 5.43
N GLY A 152 -19.65 8.68 5.43
CA GLY A 152 -20.32 9.97 5.56
C GLY A 152 -19.83 10.98 4.51
N PRO A 153 -19.07 12.03 4.89
CA PRO A 153 -18.67 13.09 3.96
C PRO A 153 -17.83 12.60 2.76
N GLY A 154 -17.07 11.51 2.93
CA GLY A 154 -16.26 10.86 1.89
C GLY A 154 -17.00 9.83 1.04
N ARG A 155 -18.33 9.67 1.19
CA ARG A 155 -19.12 8.62 0.51
C ARG A 155 -18.95 8.59 -1.00
N GLY A 156 -18.77 9.75 -1.63
CA GLY A 156 -18.56 9.83 -3.07
C GLY A 156 -17.30 9.10 -3.57
N PHE A 157 -16.31 8.82 -2.71
CA PHE A 157 -15.15 7.98 -3.08
C PHE A 157 -15.53 6.52 -3.24
N LEU A 158 -16.45 6.00 -2.43
CA LEU A 158 -16.98 4.65 -2.58
C LEU A 158 -17.82 4.53 -3.87
N GLU A 159 -18.58 5.58 -4.19
CA GLU A 159 -19.37 5.65 -5.42
C GLU A 159 -18.47 5.73 -6.65
N LEU A 160 -17.40 6.53 -6.62
CA LEU A 160 -16.38 6.55 -7.67
C LEU A 160 -15.71 5.18 -7.83
N ALA A 161 -15.36 4.52 -6.73
CA ALA A 161 -14.76 3.19 -6.76
C ALA A 161 -15.70 2.16 -7.39
N ALA A 162 -16.99 2.20 -7.05
CA ALA A 162 -18.00 1.34 -7.66
C ALA A 162 -18.22 1.65 -9.15
N GLU A 163 -18.30 2.93 -9.51
CA GLU A 163 -18.49 3.41 -10.90
C GLU A 163 -17.37 2.93 -11.82
N LEU A 164 -16.12 3.08 -11.36
CA LEU A 164 -14.94 2.75 -12.16
C LEU A 164 -14.47 1.29 -11.97
N ASP A 165 -15.10 0.55 -11.06
CA ASP A 165 -14.68 -0.78 -10.61
C ASP A 165 -13.22 -0.78 -10.11
N LEU A 166 -12.92 0.08 -9.14
CA LEU A 166 -11.61 0.26 -8.52
C LEU A 166 -11.58 -0.28 -7.07
N PRO A 167 -10.52 -0.99 -6.65
CA PRO A 167 -10.32 -1.32 -5.25
C PRO A 167 -9.71 -0.14 -4.46
N PHE A 168 -9.90 -0.18 -3.15
CA PHE A 168 -9.11 0.59 -2.19
C PHE A 168 -7.94 -0.23 -1.67
N LEU A 169 -6.79 0.41 -1.48
CA LEU A 169 -5.71 -0.04 -0.62
C LEU A 169 -5.58 0.94 0.55
N ILE A 170 -5.74 0.48 1.79
CA ILE A 170 -5.84 1.35 2.96
C ILE A 170 -4.79 0.94 3.98
N HIS A 171 -3.96 1.91 4.40
CA HIS A 171 -3.04 1.74 5.52
C HIS A 171 -3.82 1.27 6.75
N SER A 172 -3.41 0.18 7.37
CA SER A 172 -4.10 -0.32 8.56
C SER A 172 -3.22 -0.22 9.80
N SER A 173 -3.88 0.01 10.93
CA SER A 173 -3.29 0.06 12.25
C SER A 173 -4.11 -0.74 13.25
N VAL A 174 -3.47 -1.11 14.34
CA VAL A 174 -4.11 -1.74 15.51
C VAL A 174 -3.62 -1.11 16.81
N ALA A 175 -2.80 -0.06 16.70
CA ALA A 175 -2.28 0.69 17.83
C ALA A 175 -3.45 1.50 18.43
N PRO A 176 -3.74 1.38 19.74
CA PRO A 176 -4.92 2.03 20.34
C PRO A 176 -4.97 3.55 20.15
N GLU A 177 -3.82 4.20 20.03
CA GLU A 177 -3.67 5.64 19.82
C GLU A 177 -4.02 6.10 18.39
N ASP A 178 -3.94 5.20 17.41
CA ASP A 178 -4.28 5.51 16.01
C ASP A 178 -5.78 5.34 15.77
N LYS A 179 -6.55 6.34 16.16
CA LYS A 179 -8.00 6.37 15.94
C LYS A 179 -8.43 6.61 14.48
N TRP A 180 -7.50 6.79 13.55
CA TRP A 180 -7.82 7.18 12.17
C TRP A 180 -7.85 5.99 11.22
N SER A 181 -7.05 4.96 11.49
CA SER A 181 -6.75 3.88 10.54
C SER A 181 -6.89 2.48 11.14
N GLN A 182 -7.70 2.31 12.19
CA GLN A 182 -7.90 1.00 12.81
C GLN A 182 -8.39 -0.04 11.78
N ALA A 183 -7.77 -1.22 11.77
CA ALA A 183 -8.14 -2.31 10.87
C ALA A 183 -9.61 -2.74 11.03
N SER A 184 -10.13 -2.72 12.27
CA SER A 184 -11.55 -2.97 12.54
C SER A 184 -12.47 -2.00 11.82
N ASP A 185 -12.08 -0.73 11.73
CA ASP A 185 -12.91 0.34 11.21
C ASP A 185 -12.94 0.27 9.69
N ILE A 186 -11.80 -0.07 9.08
CA ILE A 186 -11.71 -0.37 7.65
C ILE A 186 -12.61 -1.56 7.29
N LEU A 187 -12.62 -2.61 8.13
CA LEU A 187 -13.48 -3.79 7.94
C LEU A 187 -14.97 -3.46 8.07
N ASP A 188 -15.33 -2.55 8.98
CA ASP A 188 -16.72 -2.08 9.13
C ASP A 188 -17.16 -1.29 7.89
N VAL A 189 -16.28 -0.45 7.32
CA VAL A 189 -16.53 0.22 6.03
C VAL A 189 -16.72 -0.81 4.92
N ALA A 190 -15.85 -1.81 4.82
CA ALA A 190 -15.91 -2.84 3.80
C ALA A 190 -17.19 -3.68 3.90
N ALA A 191 -17.61 -4.05 5.12
CA ALA A 191 -18.86 -4.78 5.36
C ALA A 191 -20.10 -3.96 4.99
N ALA A 192 -20.08 -2.64 5.24
CA ALA A 192 -21.16 -1.74 4.85
C ALA A 192 -21.23 -1.46 3.33
N THR A 193 -20.20 -1.84 2.57
CA THR A 193 -20.05 -1.53 1.14
C THR A 193 -19.62 -2.77 0.34
N PRO A 194 -20.41 -3.86 0.34
CA PRO A 194 -20.01 -5.16 -0.21
C PRO A 194 -19.74 -5.17 -1.72
N HIS A 195 -20.10 -4.09 -2.43
CA HIS A 195 -19.89 -3.90 -3.87
C HIS A 195 -18.54 -3.23 -4.21
N VAL A 196 -17.81 -2.73 -3.21
CA VAL A 196 -16.47 -2.15 -3.37
C VAL A 196 -15.43 -3.10 -2.78
N ARG A 197 -14.25 -3.19 -3.39
CA ARG A 197 -13.18 -4.10 -2.98
C ARG A 197 -12.14 -3.35 -2.14
N PHE A 198 -11.60 -4.00 -1.11
CA PHE A 198 -10.65 -3.39 -0.16
C PHE A 198 -9.45 -4.28 0.08
N CYS A 199 -8.27 -3.69 0.12
CA CYS A 199 -7.03 -4.29 0.59
C CYS A 199 -6.56 -3.54 1.83
N LEU A 200 -6.44 -4.25 2.95
CA LEU A 200 -5.88 -3.70 4.18
C LEU A 200 -4.37 -3.90 4.16
N ALA A 201 -3.61 -2.81 4.19
CA ALA A 201 -2.17 -2.91 4.15
C ALA A 201 -1.59 -3.46 5.44
N HIS A 202 -0.35 -3.94 5.38
CA HIS A 202 0.48 -4.20 6.54
C HIS A 202 0.03 -5.36 7.43
N SER A 203 -0.55 -6.40 6.81
CA SER A 203 -1.01 -7.64 7.43
C SER A 203 -2.01 -7.42 8.57
N CYS A 204 -2.76 -6.32 8.54
CA CYS A 204 -3.55 -5.88 9.70
C CYS A 204 -2.70 -5.86 11.00
N ARG A 205 -1.41 -5.55 10.87
CA ARG A 205 -0.40 -5.59 11.93
C ARG A 205 -0.34 -6.92 12.69
N PHE A 206 -0.62 -8.02 11.97
CA PHE A 206 -0.75 -9.40 12.45
C PHE A 206 -1.87 -9.64 13.46
N ASP A 207 -2.86 -8.76 13.53
CA ASP A 207 -4.03 -8.97 14.38
C ASP A 207 -4.90 -10.10 13.82
N ARG A 208 -4.92 -11.23 14.53
CA ARG A 208 -5.58 -12.45 14.10
C ARG A 208 -7.07 -12.25 13.87
N ALA A 209 -7.74 -11.53 14.76
CA ALA A 209 -9.17 -11.28 14.64
C ALA A 209 -9.49 -10.44 13.39
N CYS A 210 -8.69 -9.42 13.08
CA CYS A 210 -8.86 -8.64 11.84
C CYS A 210 -8.55 -9.48 10.60
N LEU A 211 -7.49 -10.30 10.62
CA LEU A 211 -7.15 -11.19 9.50
C LEU A 211 -8.24 -12.24 9.24
N ASP A 212 -8.83 -12.81 10.29
CA ASP A 212 -9.97 -13.74 10.17
C ASP A 212 -11.19 -13.04 9.57
N ARG A 213 -11.50 -11.80 10.00
CA ARG A 213 -12.57 -10.99 9.38
C ARG A 213 -12.29 -10.65 7.91
N VAL A 214 -11.03 -10.42 7.52
CA VAL A 214 -10.67 -10.27 6.09
C VAL A 214 -10.97 -11.57 5.31
N ALA A 215 -10.72 -12.73 5.91
CA ALA A 215 -11.02 -14.01 5.27
C ALA A 215 -12.52 -14.25 5.07
N GLU A 216 -13.34 -13.82 6.03
CA GLU A 216 -14.80 -13.97 6.01
C GLU A 216 -15.50 -13.06 5.00
N LEU A 217 -15.05 -11.81 4.85
CA LEU A 217 -15.68 -10.84 3.95
C LEU A 217 -15.29 -11.11 2.48
N PRO A 218 -16.23 -11.21 1.54
CA PRO A 218 -15.95 -11.58 0.15
C PRO A 218 -15.22 -10.49 -0.65
N ASN A 219 -15.27 -9.24 -0.19
CA ASN A 219 -14.74 -8.07 -0.87
C ASN A 219 -13.45 -7.52 -0.24
N THR A 220 -12.78 -8.29 0.62
CA THR A 220 -11.55 -7.86 1.31
C THR A 220 -10.37 -8.77 1.04
N TRP A 221 -9.18 -8.15 1.07
CA TRP A 221 -7.84 -8.72 0.98
C TRP A 221 -6.92 -7.99 1.96
N PHE A 222 -5.70 -8.49 2.13
CA PHE A 222 -4.65 -7.76 2.86
C PHE A 222 -3.29 -7.93 2.20
N ASP A 223 -2.45 -6.92 2.26
CA ASP A 223 -1.05 -7.02 1.83
C ASP A 223 -0.10 -7.23 3.03
N CYS A 224 1.12 -7.71 2.80
CA CYS A 224 2.11 -7.90 3.86
C CYS A 224 3.12 -6.76 4.04
N SER A 225 3.04 -5.71 3.23
CA SER A 225 4.03 -4.62 3.15
C SER A 225 4.21 -3.92 4.50
N ALA A 226 5.32 -3.29 4.87
CA ALA A 226 6.66 -3.86 4.80
C ALA A 226 6.81 -5.05 5.76
N HIS A 227 6.95 -6.26 5.21
CA HIS A 227 6.79 -7.49 5.97
C HIS A 227 7.88 -7.69 7.03
N ARG A 228 9.14 -7.43 6.67
CA ARG A 228 10.27 -7.73 7.58
C ARG A 228 10.34 -6.78 8.75
N ILE A 229 10.11 -5.47 8.55
CA ILE A 229 10.14 -4.51 9.67
C ILE A 229 8.94 -4.68 10.60
N HIS A 230 7.83 -5.24 10.12
CA HIS A 230 6.72 -5.65 10.99
C HIS A 230 7.08 -6.89 11.80
N CYS A 231 7.74 -7.89 11.21
CA CYS A 231 8.29 -9.01 11.97
C CYS A 231 9.31 -8.54 13.01
N GLU A 232 10.22 -7.63 12.64
CA GLU A 232 11.17 -7.02 13.57
C GLU A 232 10.43 -6.30 14.72
N GLY A 233 9.36 -5.55 14.41
CA GLY A 233 8.50 -4.91 15.39
C GLY A 233 7.94 -5.88 16.42
N VAL A 234 7.56 -7.08 16.00
CA VAL A 234 7.14 -8.15 16.92
C VAL A 234 8.31 -8.59 17.81
N THR A 235 9.47 -8.90 17.24
CA THR A 235 10.63 -9.38 18.01
C THR A 235 11.14 -8.34 19.03
N ARG A 236 10.98 -7.05 18.72
CA ARG A 236 11.37 -5.92 19.56
C ARG A 236 10.27 -5.45 20.51
N GLY A 237 9.06 -6.02 20.44
CA GLY A 237 7.93 -5.64 21.27
C GLY A 237 7.42 -4.21 21.02
N LEU A 238 7.46 -3.74 19.77
CA LEU A 238 7.02 -2.39 19.40
C LEU A 238 5.48 -2.30 19.37
N GLY A 239 4.92 -1.14 19.73
CA GLY A 239 3.48 -0.94 19.93
C GLY A 239 2.62 -0.90 18.65
N TYR A 240 3.24 -0.81 17.46
CA TYR A 240 2.51 -0.74 16.19
C TYR A 240 2.07 -2.10 15.65
N VAL A 241 2.44 -3.21 16.31
CA VAL A 241 1.99 -4.57 15.98
C VAL A 241 0.98 -5.08 17.01
N ALA A 242 0.11 -6.00 16.59
CA ALA A 242 -0.90 -6.57 17.48
C ALA A 242 -0.25 -7.16 18.74
N PRO A 243 -0.85 -6.99 19.94
CA PRO A 243 -0.33 -7.58 21.17
C PRO A 243 -0.38 -9.12 21.09
N ALA A 244 0.50 -9.81 21.84
CA ALA A 244 0.66 -11.27 21.76
C ALA A 244 -0.67 -12.05 21.87
N ALA A 245 -1.58 -11.62 22.74
CA ALA A 245 -2.89 -12.27 22.94
C ALA A 245 -3.83 -12.19 21.72
N ARG A 246 -3.61 -11.25 20.81
CA ARG A 246 -4.41 -11.04 19.58
C ARG A 246 -3.63 -11.37 18.31
N ARG A 247 -2.34 -11.67 18.42
CA ARG A 247 -1.42 -11.80 17.29
C ARG A 247 -1.55 -13.18 16.64
N LEU A 248 -1.44 -13.24 15.31
CA LEU A 248 -1.30 -14.50 14.59
C LEU A 248 -0.11 -15.30 15.14
N ALA A 249 -0.32 -16.57 15.48
CA ALA A 249 0.72 -17.45 15.96
C ALA A 249 1.68 -17.84 14.81
N ALA A 250 2.92 -17.35 14.88
CA ALA A 250 3.99 -17.63 13.92
C ALA A 250 5.35 -17.39 14.57
N ASP A 251 6.42 -17.89 13.93
CA ASP A 251 7.80 -17.58 14.34
C ASP A 251 8.27 -16.28 13.69
N TYR A 252 8.14 -15.17 14.42
CA TYR A 252 8.53 -13.84 13.94
C TYR A 252 10.04 -13.60 13.86
N CYS A 253 10.87 -14.54 14.34
CA CYS A 253 12.31 -14.51 14.10
C CYS A 253 12.67 -14.99 12.69
N ASP A 254 11.76 -15.71 12.01
CA ASP A 254 11.87 -16.11 10.60
C ASP A 254 10.74 -15.46 9.77
N PRO A 255 10.98 -14.28 9.18
CA PRO A 255 9.99 -13.63 8.33
C PRO A 255 9.49 -14.52 7.18
N THR A 256 10.30 -15.44 6.65
CA THR A 256 9.84 -16.36 5.59
C THR A 256 8.80 -17.34 6.14
N ALA A 257 9.02 -17.87 7.35
CA ALA A 257 8.04 -18.71 8.02
C ALA A 257 6.74 -17.95 8.32
N VAL A 258 6.80 -16.69 8.76
CA VAL A 258 5.60 -15.86 8.97
C VAL A 258 4.83 -15.67 7.66
N LEU A 259 5.53 -15.33 6.56
CA LEU A 259 4.89 -15.12 5.26
C LEU A 259 4.21 -16.41 4.77
N ARG A 260 4.87 -17.56 4.93
CA ARG A 260 4.29 -18.88 4.64
C ARG A 260 3.07 -19.16 5.51
N THR A 261 3.14 -18.92 6.82
CA THR A 261 1.99 -19.11 7.73
C THR A 261 0.79 -18.28 7.32
N MET A 262 0.99 -17.00 6.97
CA MET A 262 -0.10 -16.16 6.47
C MET A 262 -0.67 -16.67 5.14
N ALA A 263 0.19 -17.11 4.21
CA ALA A 263 -0.25 -17.66 2.94
C ALA A 263 -1.01 -18.98 3.08
N ASP A 264 -0.59 -19.85 4.00
CA ASP A 264 -1.26 -21.13 4.26
C ASP A 264 -2.59 -20.92 4.99
N THR A 265 -2.66 -19.94 5.91
CA THR A 265 -3.86 -19.61 6.67
C THR A 265 -4.89 -18.86 5.82
N TYR A 266 -4.42 -17.98 4.91
CA TYR A 266 -5.27 -17.07 4.13
C TYR A 266 -4.93 -17.10 2.62
N PRO A 267 -5.01 -18.28 1.97
CA PRO A 267 -4.42 -18.52 0.65
C PRO A 267 -4.99 -17.68 -0.49
N THR A 268 -6.22 -17.19 -0.35
CA THR A 268 -6.92 -16.38 -1.37
C THR A 268 -6.99 -14.89 -1.03
N LYS A 269 -6.38 -14.48 0.09
CA LYS A 269 -6.56 -13.15 0.69
C LYS A 269 -5.26 -12.37 0.84
N LEU A 270 -4.16 -13.06 1.11
CA LEU A 270 -2.85 -12.44 1.23
C LEU A 270 -2.33 -11.99 -0.15
N ILE A 271 -1.85 -10.76 -0.23
CA ILE A 271 -1.13 -10.20 -1.37
C ILE A 271 0.27 -9.79 -0.92
N TRP A 272 1.29 -10.06 -1.74
CA TRP A 272 2.65 -9.64 -1.45
C TRP A 272 2.90 -8.20 -1.91
N GLY A 273 3.54 -7.40 -1.06
CA GLY A 273 4.03 -6.07 -1.39
C GLY A 273 5.22 -5.70 -0.52
N SER A 274 6.13 -4.87 -1.03
CA SER A 274 7.37 -4.51 -0.34
C SER A 274 7.24 -3.29 0.57
N ASP A 275 6.32 -2.38 0.25
CA ASP A 275 6.21 -1.02 0.79
C ASP A 275 7.31 -0.06 0.31
N THR A 276 7.97 -0.31 -0.82
CA THR A 276 9.14 0.50 -1.17
C THR A 276 8.82 1.98 -1.38
N PRO A 277 9.64 2.93 -0.88
CA PRO A 277 10.90 2.77 -0.13
C PRO A 277 10.73 2.58 1.39
N PHE A 278 9.50 2.60 1.91
CA PHE A 278 9.17 2.42 3.33
C PHE A 278 9.35 0.99 3.85
N GLN A 279 9.90 0.07 3.05
CA GLN A 279 10.47 -1.17 3.59
C GLN A 279 11.55 -0.89 4.64
N SER A 280 12.14 0.32 4.61
CA SER A 280 12.88 0.90 5.73
C SER A 280 12.11 2.06 6.36
N TYR A 281 12.28 2.25 7.68
CA TYR A 281 11.80 3.41 8.41
C TYR A 281 12.80 3.84 9.46
N VAL A 282 13.32 5.07 9.33
CA VAL A 282 14.25 5.66 10.28
C VAL A 282 13.78 7.07 10.61
N ALA A 283 13.43 7.32 11.86
CA ALA A 283 12.90 8.61 12.30
C ALA A 283 13.30 8.92 13.74
N LYS A 284 13.28 10.20 14.09
CA LYS A 284 13.41 10.67 15.47
C LYS A 284 12.04 11.13 15.96
N ILE A 285 11.37 10.30 16.76
CA ILE A 285 10.03 10.55 17.28
C ILE A 285 10.15 10.83 18.78
N ASP A 286 9.67 11.98 19.23
CA ASP A 286 9.68 12.40 20.64
C ASP A 286 11.05 12.23 21.32
N GLY A 287 12.10 12.61 20.60
CA GLY A 287 13.49 12.49 21.09
C GLY A 287 14.10 11.09 20.97
N THR A 288 13.31 10.07 20.64
CA THR A 288 13.75 8.67 20.50
C THR A 288 14.02 8.32 19.04
N PHE A 289 15.14 7.65 18.79
CA PHE A 289 15.47 7.18 17.45
C PHE A 289 14.83 5.81 17.18
N VAL A 290 13.88 5.77 16.25
CA VAL A 290 13.33 4.52 15.72
C VAL A 290 14.08 4.20 14.44
N SER A 291 14.66 3.01 14.37
CA SER A 291 15.40 2.55 13.20
C SER A 291 15.01 1.11 12.91
N LEU A 292 14.27 0.95 11.82
CA LEU A 292 13.85 -0.31 11.21
C LEU A 292 14.43 -0.28 9.80
N ARG A 293 15.49 -1.05 9.54
CA ARG A 293 16.22 -0.97 8.28
C ARG A 293 16.11 -2.28 7.53
N ASN A 294 15.68 -2.21 6.29
CA ASN A 294 15.53 -3.34 5.41
C ASN A 294 15.78 -2.94 3.95
N THR A 295 15.98 -3.92 3.08
CA THR A 295 16.21 -3.68 1.64
C THR A 295 15.12 -4.34 0.81
N TYR A 296 14.93 -3.87 -0.43
CA TYR A 296 14.01 -4.52 -1.36
C TYR A 296 14.41 -5.99 -1.61
N ALA A 297 15.72 -6.24 -1.70
CA ALA A 297 16.28 -7.59 -1.84
C ALA A 297 15.91 -8.51 -0.66
N ALA A 298 15.87 -7.97 0.56
CA ALA A 298 15.50 -8.75 1.73
C ALA A 298 13.99 -9.07 1.78
N GLU A 299 13.11 -8.14 1.37
CA GLU A 299 11.67 -8.41 1.21
C GLU A 299 11.42 -9.50 0.17
N THR A 300 12.04 -9.37 -1.01
CA THR A 300 11.89 -10.34 -2.11
C THR A 300 12.54 -11.69 -1.79
N ALA A 301 13.60 -11.75 -0.99
CA ALA A 301 14.17 -13.02 -0.54
C ALA A 301 13.16 -13.87 0.24
N CYS A 302 12.32 -13.25 1.08
CA CYS A 302 11.24 -13.96 1.78
C CYS A 302 10.21 -14.52 0.80
N LEU A 303 9.84 -13.77 -0.24
CA LEU A 303 8.93 -14.22 -1.29
C LEU A 303 9.52 -15.38 -2.10
N HIS A 304 10.79 -15.26 -2.51
CA HIS A 304 11.46 -16.25 -3.36
C HIS A 304 11.73 -17.58 -2.65
N ALA A 305 11.80 -17.57 -1.32
CA ALA A 305 11.94 -18.77 -0.50
C ALA A 305 10.62 -19.57 -0.36
N LEU A 306 9.49 -19.03 -0.81
CA LEU A 306 8.21 -19.75 -0.81
C LEU A 306 8.12 -20.77 -1.96
N PRO A 307 7.30 -21.83 -1.81
CA PRO A 307 6.96 -22.72 -2.92
C PRO A 307 6.37 -21.92 -4.09
N GLU A 308 6.67 -22.33 -5.33
CA GLU A 308 6.27 -21.62 -6.55
C GLU A 308 4.77 -21.34 -6.61
N LYS A 309 3.93 -22.31 -6.22
CA LYS A 309 2.48 -22.16 -6.18
C LYS A 309 2.04 -21.07 -5.20
N THR A 310 2.65 -21.05 -4.01
CA THR A 310 2.35 -20.04 -2.98
C THR A 310 2.80 -18.65 -3.44
N ARG A 311 4.01 -18.56 -4.01
CA ARG A 311 4.54 -17.32 -4.58
C ARG A 311 3.63 -16.77 -5.68
N GLN A 312 3.19 -17.63 -6.60
CA GLN A 312 2.23 -17.25 -7.66
C GLN A 312 0.91 -16.75 -7.06
N ALA A 313 0.36 -17.43 -6.06
CA ALA A 313 -0.90 -17.03 -5.46
C ALA A 313 -0.82 -15.61 -4.86
N ILE A 314 0.20 -15.34 -4.04
CA ILE A 314 0.27 -14.08 -3.28
C ILE A 314 0.87 -12.90 -4.08
N ALA A 315 1.77 -13.16 -5.03
CA ALA A 315 2.41 -12.11 -5.83
C ALA A 315 1.74 -11.90 -7.20
N HIS A 316 0.64 -12.58 -7.48
CA HIS A 316 -0.08 -12.45 -8.75
C HIS A 316 -1.58 -12.69 -8.60
N ASP A 317 -2.01 -13.93 -8.34
CA ASP A 317 -3.41 -14.34 -8.52
C ASP A 317 -4.37 -13.57 -7.60
N ASN A 318 -4.00 -13.41 -6.32
CA ASN A 318 -4.82 -12.70 -5.34
C ASN A 318 -4.93 -11.20 -5.66
N LEU A 319 -3.87 -10.59 -6.21
CA LEU A 319 -3.91 -9.21 -6.66
C LEU A 319 -4.83 -9.07 -7.88
N LEU A 320 -4.83 -10.03 -8.81
CA LEU A 320 -5.75 -9.98 -9.96
C LEU A 320 -7.21 -10.13 -9.54
N ALA A 321 -7.48 -10.96 -8.53
CA ALA A 321 -8.81 -11.08 -7.94
C ALA A 321 -9.29 -9.76 -7.30
N LEU A 322 -8.39 -9.02 -6.67
CA LEU A 322 -8.66 -7.68 -6.12
C LEU A 322 -8.88 -6.63 -7.22
N LEU A 323 -8.02 -6.60 -8.24
CA LEU A 323 -8.04 -5.55 -9.26
C LEU A 323 -9.17 -5.72 -10.27
N ARG A 324 -9.50 -6.97 -10.64
CA ARG A 324 -10.41 -7.31 -11.76
C ARG A 324 -10.14 -6.49 -13.01
N LEU A 325 -8.87 -6.43 -13.43
CA LEU A 325 -8.45 -5.64 -14.58
C LEU A 325 -9.28 -6.03 -15.82
N LYS A 326 -9.85 -5.02 -16.49
CA LYS A 326 -10.64 -5.21 -17.72
C LYS A 326 -9.76 -5.51 -18.94
N ASP A 327 -8.49 -5.11 -18.89
CA ASP A 327 -7.50 -5.35 -19.94
C ASP A 327 -6.30 -6.11 -19.38
N GLU A 328 -6.26 -7.42 -19.61
CA GLU A 328 -5.17 -8.29 -19.17
C GLU A 328 -3.85 -8.01 -19.92
N ARG A 329 -3.89 -7.27 -21.05
CA ARG A 329 -2.67 -6.91 -21.81
C ARG A 329 -1.72 -6.05 -20.98
N LEU A 330 -2.23 -5.33 -19.97
CA LEU A 330 -1.45 -4.57 -19.00
C LEU A 330 -0.40 -5.43 -18.25
N LEU A 331 -0.62 -6.74 -18.17
CA LEU A 331 0.24 -7.68 -17.47
C LEU A 331 1.12 -8.52 -18.40
N THR A 332 1.04 -8.30 -19.71
CA THR A 332 1.85 -9.04 -20.67
C THR A 332 3.31 -8.57 -20.63
N ARG A 333 4.25 -9.52 -20.61
CA ARG A 333 5.69 -9.26 -20.79
C ARG A 333 5.95 -8.94 -22.28
N THR A 334 5.54 -7.77 -22.73
CA THR A 334 5.92 -7.22 -24.06
C THR A 334 7.21 -6.44 -23.99
#